data_AF-A0A7Y1CM08-F1
#
_entry.id   AF-A0A7Y1CM08-F1
#
_cell.length_a   1.000
_cell.length_b   1.000
_cell.length_c   1.000
_cell.angle_alpha   90.00
_cell.angle_beta   90.00
_cell.angle_gamma   90.00
#
_symmetry.space_group_name_H-M   'P 1'
#
loop_
_entity.id
_entity.type
_entity.pdbx_description
1 polymer ?
#
loop_
_entity_poly.entity_id
_entity_poly.type
_entity_poly.pdbx_seq_one_letter_code
_entity_poly.pdbx_strand_id
1 'polypeptide(L)'
;MTKSTATDSTDLEISETCRSACIDYLRYLNTLLVPVFEELRSSSDGRTLKLHQVIGANLCAAHAIDYIIAIRQTLGMKETRGALLPAFDTEYAIAGARIQGGKMTLVDAVNNAMKHIRIEPKRYKDLIQQYGQISFECLVEDEGRILCLLDGFRFDYVRVVLLPVLEALCAWHLQDEEEVAEFARGGMEDMVFGVNYGDDDDDPINALITACNPTCINCEEVEEDCQCAEYIFAGETGEFEARFATIAELDTLFSTVSGAYRRDKLI
;
A
#
# COMPACT_ATOMS: atom_id res chain seq x y z
N MET A 1 -38.23 11.02 40.63
CA MET A 1 -36.86 11.59 40.69
C MET A 1 -36.02 10.87 39.67
N THR A 2 -35.83 11.52 38.54
CA THR A 2 -35.09 11.09 37.36
C THR A 2 -33.60 11.02 37.66
N LYS A 3 -32.94 9.91 37.32
CA LYS A 3 -31.50 9.85 37.12
C LYS A 3 -31.24 9.77 35.62
N SER A 4 -30.85 10.92 35.08
CA SER A 4 -30.09 11.03 33.85
C SER A 4 -28.63 10.72 34.19
N THR A 5 -28.01 9.86 33.39
CA THR A 5 -26.58 9.95 33.09
C THR A 5 -26.43 9.54 31.64
N ALA A 6 -26.35 10.57 30.80
CA ALA A 6 -25.97 10.48 29.42
C ALA A 6 -24.61 9.79 29.30
N THR A 7 -24.54 8.80 28.41
CA THR A 7 -23.34 8.41 27.71
C THR A 7 -22.93 9.57 26.80
N ASP A 8 -21.90 10.32 27.18
CA ASP A 8 -21.18 11.22 26.28
C ASP A 8 -20.44 10.36 25.25
N SER A 9 -21.03 10.15 24.08
CA SER A 9 -20.27 9.91 22.86
C SER A 9 -19.70 11.27 22.45
N THR A 10 -18.43 11.52 22.76
CA THR A 10 -17.71 12.65 22.16
C THR A 10 -17.39 12.30 20.72
N ASP A 11 -18.39 12.41 19.85
CA ASP A 11 -18.16 12.61 18.42
C ASP A 11 -17.43 13.95 18.31
N LEU A 12 -16.11 13.88 18.08
CA LEU A 12 -15.30 15.05 17.82
C LEU A 12 -15.75 15.62 16.47
N GLU A 13 -16.68 16.57 16.53
CA GLU A 13 -17.22 17.29 15.38
C GLU A 13 -16.05 17.84 14.56
N ILE A 14 -15.85 17.27 13.37
CA ILE A 14 -14.70 17.58 12.53
C ILE A 14 -14.82 19.03 12.06
N SER A 15 -13.75 19.83 12.21
CA SER A 15 -13.79 21.24 11.81
C SER A 15 -14.09 21.40 10.31
N GLU A 16 -14.69 22.52 9.91
CA GLU A 16 -14.96 22.83 8.50
C GLU A 16 -13.69 22.76 7.62
N THR A 17 -12.55 23.19 8.18
CA THR A 17 -11.24 23.10 7.51
C THR A 17 -10.77 21.66 7.31
N CYS A 18 -10.99 20.79 8.29
CA CYS A 18 -10.67 19.37 8.17
C CYS A 18 -11.61 18.69 7.18
N ARG A 19 -12.91 19.00 7.23
CA ARG A 19 -13.90 18.49 6.26
C ARG A 19 -13.51 18.84 4.82
N SER A 20 -13.12 20.09 4.56
CA SER A 20 -12.63 20.50 3.24
C SER A 20 -11.39 19.71 2.79
N ALA A 21 -10.41 19.50 3.69
CA ALA A 21 -9.22 18.73 3.38
C ALA A 21 -9.54 17.25 3.08
N CYS A 22 -10.51 16.67 3.80
CA CYS A 22 -10.98 15.31 3.57
C CYS A 22 -11.71 15.17 2.22
N ILE A 23 -12.58 16.13 1.87
CA ILE A 23 -13.25 16.19 0.55
C ILE A 23 -12.22 16.25 -0.58
N ASP A 24 -11.18 17.08 -0.43
CA ASP A 24 -10.14 17.22 -1.44
C ASP A 24 -9.34 15.93 -1.59
N TYR A 25 -9.08 15.19 -0.50
CA TYR A 25 -8.43 13.89 -0.55
C TYR A 25 -9.33 12.81 -1.18
N LEU A 26 -10.63 12.76 -0.85
CA LEU A 26 -11.58 11.85 -1.52
C LEU A 26 -11.62 12.09 -3.02
N ARG A 27 -11.65 13.36 -3.44
CA ARG A 27 -11.59 13.71 -4.86
C ARG A 27 -10.27 13.25 -5.46
N TYR A 28 -9.14 13.48 -4.78
CA TYR A 28 -7.83 13.02 -5.22
C TYR A 28 -7.77 11.49 -5.39
N LEU A 29 -8.27 10.73 -4.42
CA LEU A 29 -8.37 9.27 -4.47
C LEU A 29 -9.17 8.81 -5.70
N ASN A 30 -10.43 9.26 -5.80
CA ASN A 30 -11.36 8.76 -6.80
C ASN A 30 -11.04 9.23 -8.23
N THR A 31 -10.43 10.40 -8.40
CA THR A 31 -10.15 10.96 -9.73
C THR A 31 -8.74 10.67 -10.25
N LEU A 32 -7.79 10.36 -9.36
CA LEU A 32 -6.39 10.17 -9.72
C LEU A 32 -5.82 8.87 -9.17
N LEU A 33 -5.86 8.65 -7.85
CA LEU A 33 -5.08 7.56 -7.25
C LEU A 33 -5.64 6.17 -7.60
N VAL A 34 -6.95 5.98 -7.51
CA VAL A 34 -7.62 4.71 -7.86
C VAL A 34 -7.44 4.38 -9.35
N PRO A 35 -7.74 5.28 -10.31
CA PRO A 35 -7.48 5.00 -11.73
C PRO A 35 -6.01 4.69 -12.04
N VAL A 36 -5.07 5.40 -11.41
CA VAL A 36 -3.63 5.15 -11.59
C VAL A 36 -3.24 3.77 -11.06
N PHE A 37 -3.80 3.37 -9.92
CA PHE A 37 -3.56 2.05 -9.34
C PHE A 37 -4.05 0.92 -10.26
N GLU A 38 -5.28 1.03 -10.77
CA GLU A 38 -5.86 0.06 -11.69
C GLU A 38 -5.08 -0.04 -13.01
N GLU A 39 -4.73 1.09 -13.62
CA GLU A 39 -3.93 1.14 -14.86
C GLU A 39 -2.55 0.51 -14.64
N LEU A 40 -1.90 0.82 -13.52
CA LEU A 40 -0.58 0.31 -13.20
C LEU A 40 -0.60 -1.19 -12.92
N ARG A 41 -1.61 -1.69 -12.19
CA ARG A 41 -1.80 -3.12 -11.91
C ARG A 41 -2.01 -3.89 -13.22
N SER A 42 -2.94 -3.44 -14.06
CA SER A 42 -3.19 -4.04 -15.37
C SER A 42 -1.93 -4.05 -16.26
N SER A 43 -1.18 -2.95 -16.29
CA SER A 43 0.07 -2.85 -17.07
C SER A 43 1.18 -3.74 -16.52
N SER A 44 1.24 -3.91 -15.20
CA SER A 44 2.19 -4.81 -14.52
C SER A 44 1.89 -6.27 -14.86
N ASP A 45 0.62 -6.67 -14.80
CA ASP A 45 0.18 -8.03 -15.14
C ASP A 45 0.37 -8.34 -16.63
N GLY A 46 0.15 -7.34 -17.49
CA GLY A 46 0.41 -7.46 -18.92
C GLY A 46 1.88 -7.35 -19.34
N ARG A 47 2.80 -7.04 -18.42
CA ARG A 47 4.22 -6.71 -18.71
C ARG A 47 4.36 -5.66 -19.81
N THR A 48 3.65 -4.55 -19.67
CA THR A 48 3.65 -3.44 -20.65
C THR A 48 4.10 -2.10 -20.05
N LEU A 49 4.64 -2.12 -18.83
CA LEU A 49 5.01 -0.92 -18.09
C LEU A 49 6.03 -0.05 -18.85
N LYS A 50 5.83 1.26 -18.79
CA LYS A 50 6.78 2.26 -19.26
C LYS A 50 7.28 3.12 -18.12
N LEU A 51 8.57 3.44 -18.15
CA LEU A 51 9.23 4.15 -17.05
C LEU A 51 8.53 5.48 -16.70
N HIS A 52 8.12 6.25 -17.70
CA HIS A 52 7.44 7.53 -17.47
C HIS A 52 6.07 7.39 -16.80
N GLN A 53 5.32 6.32 -17.09
CA GLN A 53 4.05 6.02 -16.42
C GLN A 53 4.28 5.67 -14.96
N VAL A 54 5.29 4.83 -14.68
CA VAL A 54 5.66 4.45 -13.31
C VAL A 54 6.15 5.64 -12.48
N ILE A 55 6.91 6.55 -13.09
CA ILE A 55 7.30 7.81 -12.44
C ILE A 55 6.07 8.66 -12.12
N GLY A 56 5.10 8.76 -13.04
CA GLY A 56 3.84 9.46 -12.80
C GLY A 56 3.05 8.85 -11.64
N ALA A 57 2.91 7.53 -11.61
CA ALA A 57 2.24 6.82 -10.54
C ALA A 57 2.97 6.99 -9.18
N ASN A 58 4.30 6.96 -9.19
CA ASN A 58 5.12 7.24 -8.00
C ASN A 58 4.89 8.66 -7.46
N LEU A 59 4.77 9.65 -8.34
CA LEU A 59 4.44 11.02 -7.95
C LEU A 59 3.06 11.07 -7.27
N CYS A 60 2.06 10.39 -7.83
CA CYS A 60 0.72 10.32 -7.23
C CYS A 60 0.77 9.70 -5.83
N ALA A 61 1.36 8.51 -5.69
CA ALA A 61 1.52 7.86 -4.38
C ALA A 61 2.24 8.78 -3.37
N ALA A 62 3.34 9.42 -3.77
CA ALA A 62 4.07 10.33 -2.90
C ALA A 62 3.24 11.57 -2.47
N HIS A 63 2.35 12.05 -3.35
CA HIS A 63 1.52 13.22 -3.09
C HIS A 63 0.31 12.91 -2.19
N ALA A 64 -0.19 11.67 -2.17
CA ALA A 64 -1.21 11.24 -1.22
C ALA A 64 -0.80 11.53 0.24
N ILE A 65 0.47 11.34 0.58
CA ILE A 65 1.02 11.67 1.90
C ILE A 65 0.91 13.18 2.23
N ASP A 66 1.01 14.07 1.22
CA ASP A 66 0.85 15.51 1.48
C ASP A 66 -0.59 15.85 1.92
N TYR A 67 -1.59 15.17 1.34
CA TYR A 67 -2.98 15.29 1.78
C TYR A 67 -3.19 14.76 3.21
N ILE A 68 -2.65 13.58 3.51
CA ILE A 68 -2.73 12.98 4.86
C ILE A 68 -2.10 13.93 5.90
N ILE A 69 -0.95 14.52 5.59
CA ILE A 69 -0.31 15.53 6.46
C ILE A 69 -1.21 16.75 6.65
N ALA A 70 -1.80 17.28 5.58
CA ALA A 70 -2.68 18.44 5.65
C ALA A 70 -3.90 18.15 6.55
N ILE A 71 -4.52 16.97 6.41
CA ILE A 71 -5.62 16.53 7.27
C ILE A 71 -5.16 16.41 8.73
N ARG A 72 -4.06 15.70 9.01
CA ARG A 72 -3.49 15.56 10.36
C ARG A 72 -3.19 16.92 11.02
N GLN A 73 -2.72 17.90 10.25
CA GLN A 73 -2.51 19.26 10.74
C GLN A 73 -3.81 19.95 11.15
N THR A 74 -4.89 19.78 10.39
CA THR A 74 -6.22 20.31 10.77
C THR A 74 -6.78 19.63 12.02
N LEU A 75 -6.39 18.38 12.29
CA LEU A 75 -6.69 17.64 13.53
C LEU A 75 -5.78 18.02 14.70
N GLY A 76 -4.86 18.98 14.53
CA GLY A 76 -3.95 19.46 15.57
C GLY A 76 -2.71 18.59 15.79
N MET A 77 -2.46 17.58 14.94
CA MET A 77 -1.27 16.75 15.00
C MET A 77 -0.08 17.51 14.41
N LYS A 78 1.08 17.46 15.09
CA LYS A 78 2.31 18.19 14.71
C LYS A 78 3.42 17.26 14.23
N GLU A 79 3.03 16.20 13.54
CA GLU A 79 3.97 15.23 13.00
C GLU A 79 4.63 15.75 11.73
N THR A 80 5.90 15.40 11.53
CA THR A 80 6.63 15.74 10.31
C THR A 80 6.51 14.61 9.30
N ARG A 81 6.65 14.90 7.99
CA ARG A 81 6.68 13.88 6.94
C ARG A 81 7.68 12.75 7.23
N GLY A 82 8.83 13.07 7.80
CA GLY A 82 9.84 12.07 8.16
C GLY A 82 9.43 11.10 9.27
N ALA A 83 8.49 11.49 10.14
CA ALA A 83 7.93 10.60 11.16
C ALA A 83 6.70 9.82 10.64
N LEU A 84 5.92 10.44 9.75
CA LEU A 84 4.75 9.81 9.16
C LEU A 84 5.10 8.64 8.22
N LEU A 85 6.15 8.75 7.41
CA LEU A 85 6.48 7.69 6.42
C LEU A 85 6.81 6.34 7.08
N PRO A 86 7.68 6.26 8.12
CA PRO A 86 7.91 5.00 8.82
C PRO A 86 6.67 4.49 9.57
N ALA A 87 5.86 5.39 10.12
CA ALA A 87 4.60 5.03 10.78
C ALA A 87 3.63 4.41 9.77
N PHE A 88 3.48 5.01 8.59
CA PHE A 88 2.66 4.48 7.49
C PHE A 88 3.13 3.08 7.06
N ASP A 89 4.44 2.93 6.81
CA ASP A 89 5.03 1.65 6.42
C ASP A 89 4.82 0.55 7.49
N THR A 90 4.72 0.93 8.77
CA THR A 90 4.50 0.00 9.90
C THR A 90 3.01 -0.31 10.12
N GLU A 91 2.16 0.73 10.20
CA GLU A 91 0.73 0.62 10.51
C GLU A 91 -0.04 -0.11 9.42
N TYR A 92 0.34 0.09 8.16
CA TYR A 92 -0.36 -0.51 7.02
C TYR A 92 0.33 -1.75 6.46
N ALA A 93 1.28 -2.31 7.23
CA ALA A 93 1.91 -3.61 7.01
C ALA A 93 2.20 -3.94 5.54
N ILE A 94 2.76 -2.98 4.79
CA ILE A 94 2.95 -3.12 3.35
C ILE A 94 3.89 -4.31 3.09
N ALA A 95 3.31 -5.45 2.67
CA ALA A 95 3.94 -6.76 2.72
C ALA A 95 5.18 -6.88 1.81
N GLY A 96 6.10 -7.77 2.17
CA GLY A 96 7.34 -8.07 1.44
C GLY A 96 8.50 -8.31 2.40
N ALA A 97 8.74 -9.58 2.71
CA ALA A 97 9.64 -10.05 3.76
C ALA A 97 11.09 -9.53 3.67
N ARG A 98 11.54 -9.07 2.49
CA ARG A 98 12.93 -8.62 2.26
C ARG A 98 13.13 -7.11 2.09
N ILE A 99 12.05 -6.32 1.99
CA ILE A 99 12.07 -4.86 2.13
C ILE A 99 11.11 -4.53 3.29
N GLN A 100 11.52 -4.91 4.51
CA GLN A 100 10.73 -4.68 5.71
C GLN A 100 10.77 -3.20 6.10
N GLY A 101 9.66 -2.51 5.84
CA GLY A 101 9.52 -1.08 6.13
C GLY A 101 10.33 -0.21 5.17
N GLY A 102 9.76 0.92 4.78
CA GLY A 102 10.43 1.89 3.92
C GLY A 102 9.97 1.88 2.46
N LYS A 103 8.89 1.20 2.09
CA LYS A 103 8.37 1.23 0.70
C LYS A 103 7.80 2.60 0.38
N MET A 104 6.95 3.14 1.26
CA MET A 104 6.45 4.51 1.14
C MET A 104 7.61 5.51 1.27
N THR A 105 8.59 5.21 2.12
CA THR A 105 9.80 6.03 2.24
C THR A 105 10.64 6.01 0.95
N LEU A 106 10.73 4.88 0.25
CA LEU A 106 11.40 4.74 -1.04
C LEU A 106 10.63 5.47 -2.16
N VAL A 107 9.30 5.38 -2.18
CA VAL A 107 8.43 6.16 -3.07
C VAL A 107 8.68 7.66 -2.89
N ASP A 108 8.77 8.13 -1.64
CA ASP A 108 9.10 9.51 -1.31
C ASP A 108 10.52 9.89 -1.76
N ALA A 109 11.50 9.01 -1.55
CA ALA A 109 12.89 9.23 -1.96
C ALA A 109 13.04 9.32 -3.49
N VAL A 110 12.42 8.43 -4.25
CA VAL A 110 12.41 8.46 -5.73
C VAL A 110 11.74 9.75 -6.22
N ASN A 111 10.62 10.15 -5.63
CA ASN A 111 9.95 11.42 -5.96
C ASN A 111 10.84 12.64 -5.64
N ASN A 112 11.55 12.62 -4.52
CA ASN A 112 12.47 13.69 -4.14
C ASN A 112 13.67 13.76 -5.08
N ALA A 113 14.24 12.61 -5.45
CA ALA A 113 15.33 12.52 -6.43
C ALA A 113 14.93 13.10 -7.80
N MET A 114 13.69 12.87 -8.25
CA MET A 114 13.16 13.50 -9.46
C MET A 114 13.11 15.03 -9.36
N LYS A 115 12.74 15.57 -8.19
CA LYS A 115 12.63 17.02 -7.95
C LYS A 115 14.00 17.71 -7.82
N HIS A 116 15.00 17.03 -7.29
CA HIS A 116 16.26 17.65 -6.86
C HIS A 116 17.54 17.02 -7.44
N ILE A 117 17.42 16.16 -8.46
CA ILE A 117 18.51 15.38 -9.09
C ILE A 117 19.12 14.32 -8.14
N ARG A 118 19.21 14.60 -6.84
CA ARG A 118 19.63 13.69 -5.77
C ARG A 118 18.80 13.92 -4.51
N ILE A 119 18.66 12.88 -3.67
CA ILE A 119 17.98 12.98 -2.39
C ILE A 119 18.76 13.83 -1.36
N GLU A 120 18.04 14.56 -0.52
CA GLU A 120 18.64 15.40 0.54
C GLU A 120 19.29 14.53 1.64
N PRO A 121 20.63 14.60 1.86
CA PRO A 121 21.30 13.65 2.75
C PRO A 121 20.88 13.70 4.21
N LYS A 122 20.42 14.87 4.69
CA LYS A 122 19.96 15.04 6.07
C LYS A 122 18.61 14.38 6.31
N ARG A 123 17.72 14.40 5.32
CA ARG A 123 16.36 13.88 5.41
C ARG A 123 16.31 12.37 5.22
N TYR A 124 17.16 11.83 4.34
CA TYR A 124 17.17 10.42 3.96
C TYR A 124 18.41 9.68 4.44
N LYS A 125 18.94 10.05 5.61
CA LYS A 125 20.20 9.49 6.12
C LYS A 125 20.16 7.96 6.21
N ASP A 126 19.08 7.40 6.77
CA ASP A 126 18.95 5.96 6.99
C ASP A 126 18.76 5.21 5.66
N LEU A 127 17.98 5.78 4.73
CA LEU A 127 17.85 5.29 3.35
C LEU A 127 19.19 5.29 2.60
N ILE A 128 19.98 6.36 2.72
CA ILE A 128 21.30 6.43 2.07
C ILE A 128 22.25 5.39 2.65
N GLN A 129 22.18 5.16 3.96
CA GLN A 129 22.98 4.14 4.61
C GLN A 129 22.59 2.72 4.16
N GLN A 130 21.30 2.49 3.89
CA GLN A 130 20.77 1.20 3.50
C GLN A 130 20.89 0.90 2.00
N TYR A 131 20.65 1.88 1.15
CA TYR A 131 20.47 1.71 -0.30
C TYR A 131 21.47 2.50 -1.16
N GLY A 132 22.36 3.28 -0.54
CA GLY A 132 23.25 4.19 -1.25
C GLY A 132 22.56 5.47 -1.72
N GLN A 133 23.20 6.20 -2.63
CA GLN A 133 22.61 7.42 -3.19
C GLN A 133 21.48 7.09 -4.18
N ILE A 134 20.28 7.54 -3.87
CA ILE A 134 19.11 7.34 -4.74
C ILE A 134 18.99 8.50 -5.72
N SER A 135 18.92 8.15 -7.01
CA SER A 135 18.56 9.06 -8.11
C SER A 135 17.40 8.45 -8.90
N PHE A 136 16.79 9.22 -9.81
CA PHE A 136 15.76 8.64 -10.69
C PHE A 136 16.30 7.57 -11.65
N GLU A 137 17.61 7.57 -11.90
CA GLU A 137 18.31 6.59 -12.74
C GLU A 137 18.37 5.21 -12.07
N CYS A 138 17.97 5.10 -10.79
CA CYS A 138 17.78 3.80 -10.14
C CYS A 138 16.63 3.00 -10.75
N LEU A 139 15.71 3.63 -11.50
CA LEU A 139 14.60 2.95 -12.17
C LEU A 139 14.90 2.75 -13.66
N VAL A 140 14.84 1.50 -14.11
CA VAL A 140 15.17 1.11 -15.49
C VAL A 140 14.07 0.22 -16.06
N GLU A 141 13.63 0.52 -17.28
CA GLU A 141 12.70 -0.35 -18.02
C GLU A 141 13.42 -1.61 -18.51
N ASP A 142 12.85 -2.78 -18.22
CA ASP A 142 13.38 -4.09 -18.60
C ASP A 142 12.24 -5.05 -18.94
N GLU A 143 12.11 -5.42 -20.21
CA GLU A 143 11.10 -6.38 -20.70
C GLU A 143 9.65 -6.07 -20.23
N GLY A 144 9.27 -4.79 -20.22
CA GLY A 144 7.94 -4.37 -19.80
C GLY A 144 7.72 -4.34 -18.29
N ARG A 145 8.80 -4.42 -17.51
CA ARG A 145 8.89 -4.22 -16.05
C ARG A 145 9.74 -2.99 -15.75
N ILE A 146 9.67 -2.47 -14.53
CA ILE A 146 10.59 -1.43 -14.05
C ILE A 146 11.44 -1.99 -12.93
N LEU A 147 12.73 -2.19 -13.18
CA LEU A 147 13.68 -2.63 -12.17
C LEU A 147 14.16 -1.44 -11.34
N CYS A 148 14.22 -1.63 -10.03
CA CYS A 148 14.92 -0.75 -9.11
C CYS A 148 16.34 -1.29 -8.87
N LEU A 149 17.35 -0.48 -9.17
CA LEU A 149 18.77 -0.78 -9.02
C LEU A 149 19.37 0.13 -7.95
N LEU A 150 19.65 -0.46 -6.78
CA LEU A 150 20.25 0.23 -5.63
C LEU A 150 21.47 -0.56 -5.15
N ASP A 151 22.25 0.00 -4.22
CA ASP A 151 23.43 -0.68 -3.69
C ASP A 151 23.02 -1.98 -2.96
N GLY A 152 23.29 -3.13 -3.57
CA GLY A 152 22.90 -4.44 -3.05
C GLY A 152 21.44 -4.83 -3.26
N PHE A 153 20.68 -4.08 -4.08
CA PHE A 153 19.30 -4.43 -4.41
C PHE A 153 19.03 -4.36 -5.91
N ARG A 154 18.27 -5.34 -6.39
CA ARG A 154 17.73 -5.41 -7.75
C ARG A 154 16.38 -6.12 -7.70
N PHE A 155 15.29 -5.44 -7.98
CA PHE A 155 13.95 -6.02 -7.93
C PHE A 155 12.96 -5.25 -8.80
N ASP A 156 11.79 -5.82 -9.09
CA ASP A 156 10.69 -5.11 -9.77
C ASP A 156 10.08 -4.04 -8.85
N TYR A 157 10.33 -2.77 -9.18
CA TYR A 157 9.87 -1.64 -8.39
C TYR A 157 8.35 -1.57 -8.28
N VAL A 158 7.64 -1.88 -9.37
CA VAL A 158 6.19 -1.74 -9.42
C VAL A 158 5.54 -2.78 -8.52
N ARG A 159 5.90 -4.06 -8.71
CA ARG A 159 5.34 -5.15 -7.91
C ARG A 159 5.78 -5.12 -6.46
N VAL A 160 7.06 -4.86 -6.20
CA VAL A 160 7.61 -4.97 -4.83
C VAL A 160 7.31 -3.73 -3.99
N VAL A 161 7.18 -2.54 -4.60
CA VAL A 161 7.10 -1.28 -3.84
C VAL A 161 5.83 -0.51 -4.16
N LEU A 162 5.62 -0.15 -5.42
CA LEU A 162 4.60 0.86 -5.76
C LEU A 162 3.17 0.32 -5.68
N LEU A 163 2.91 -0.90 -6.16
CA LEU A 163 1.58 -1.53 -6.04
C LEU A 163 1.17 -1.74 -4.58
N PRO A 164 2.02 -2.31 -3.70
CA PRO A 164 1.68 -2.44 -2.28
C PRO A 164 1.39 -1.09 -1.60
N VAL A 165 2.12 -0.03 -1.95
CA VAL A 165 1.87 1.33 -1.43
C VAL A 165 0.54 1.88 -1.93
N LEU A 166 0.24 1.74 -3.23
CA LEU A 166 -1.02 2.21 -3.81
C LEU A 166 -2.21 1.43 -3.24
N GLU A 167 -2.06 0.13 -3.05
CA GLU A 167 -3.08 -0.71 -2.43
C GLU A 167 -3.35 -0.27 -0.98
N ALA A 168 -2.31 -0.04 -0.18
CA ALA A 168 -2.46 0.49 1.18
C ALA A 168 -3.17 1.86 1.23
N LEU A 169 -3.04 2.69 0.18
CA LEU A 169 -3.72 3.98 0.07
C LEU A 169 -5.17 3.86 -0.43
N CYS A 170 -5.47 2.87 -1.29
CA CYS A 170 -6.75 2.74 -1.99
C CYS A 170 -7.71 1.71 -1.37
N ALA A 171 -7.23 0.71 -0.62
CA ALA A 171 -8.02 -0.44 -0.16
C ALA A 171 -9.12 -0.12 0.85
N TRP A 172 -9.15 1.10 1.39
CA TRP A 172 -10.06 1.50 2.47
C TRP A 172 -11.48 1.79 2.01
N HIS A 173 -11.73 1.91 0.70
CA HIS A 173 -13.04 2.22 0.12
C HIS A 173 -13.77 3.39 0.80
N LEU A 174 -13.00 4.44 1.14
CA LEU A 174 -13.46 5.59 1.92
C LEU A 174 -14.66 6.26 1.24
N GLN A 175 -15.79 6.33 1.94
CA GLN A 175 -17.06 6.84 1.42
C GLN A 175 -17.33 8.29 1.80
N ASP A 176 -16.81 8.73 2.95
CA ASP A 176 -17.09 10.06 3.48
C ASP A 176 -15.90 10.71 4.20
N GLU A 177 -16.11 11.95 4.65
CA GLU A 177 -15.08 12.76 5.29
C GLU A 177 -14.66 12.23 6.66
N GLU A 178 -15.55 11.50 7.36
CA GLU A 178 -15.30 10.97 8.69
C GLU A 178 -14.35 9.78 8.60
N GLU A 179 -14.60 8.86 7.66
CA GLU A 179 -13.71 7.73 7.35
C GLU A 179 -12.32 8.21 6.91
N VAL A 180 -12.25 9.28 6.11
CA VAL A 180 -10.97 9.88 5.69
C VAL A 180 -10.20 10.47 6.86
N ALA A 181 -10.88 11.18 7.75
CA ALA A 181 -10.25 11.75 8.93
C ALA A 181 -9.74 10.66 9.89
N GLU A 182 -10.46 9.54 10.00
CA GLU A 182 -10.05 8.36 10.75
C GLU A 182 -8.83 7.68 10.11
N PHE A 183 -8.89 7.39 8.80
CA PHE A 183 -7.76 6.86 8.03
C PHE A 183 -6.52 7.72 8.21
N ALA A 184 -6.65 9.05 8.03
CA ALA A 184 -5.53 9.97 8.15
C ALA A 184 -4.98 10.06 9.59
N ARG A 185 -5.77 9.77 10.62
CA ARG A 185 -5.34 9.78 12.02
C ARG A 185 -4.43 8.58 12.35
N GLY A 186 -4.63 7.45 11.67
CA GLY A 186 -3.91 6.19 11.93
C GLY A 186 -4.49 5.39 13.10
N GLY A 187 -3.86 4.25 13.41
CA GLY A 187 -4.30 3.34 14.50
C GLY A 187 -5.32 2.26 14.08
N MET A 188 -5.38 1.92 12.80
CA MET A 188 -6.26 0.88 12.25
C MET A 188 -5.58 -0.51 12.24
N GLU A 189 -4.89 -0.87 13.32
CA GLU A 189 -4.08 -2.11 13.45
C GLU A 189 -4.89 -3.41 13.28
N ASP A 190 -6.23 -3.35 13.38
CA ASP A 190 -7.12 -4.53 13.35
C ASP A 190 -7.80 -4.78 12.00
N MET A 191 -7.60 -3.93 10.98
CA MET A 191 -8.13 -4.24 9.65
C MET A 191 -7.20 -5.21 8.94
N VAL A 192 -7.62 -6.47 8.88
CA VAL A 192 -7.01 -7.48 8.03
C VAL A 192 -7.01 -6.93 6.60
N PHE A 193 -5.83 -6.62 6.08
CA PHE A 193 -5.61 -6.42 4.64
C PHE A 193 -5.91 -7.75 3.95
N GLY A 194 -7.20 -8.00 3.71
CA GLY A 194 -7.64 -9.06 2.85
C GLY A 194 -7.36 -8.60 1.43
N VAL A 195 -6.76 -9.48 0.64
CA VAL A 195 -6.93 -9.37 -0.81
C VAL A 195 -8.43 -9.31 -1.02
N ASN A 196 -8.92 -8.17 -1.53
CA ASN A 196 -10.31 -8.05 -1.91
C ASN A 196 -10.48 -9.03 -3.08
N TYR A 197 -10.82 -10.29 -2.79
CA TYR A 197 -11.22 -11.30 -3.78
C TYR A 197 -12.57 -10.92 -4.42
N GLY A 198 -12.86 -9.62 -4.55
CA GLY A 198 -14.19 -9.06 -4.67
C GLY A 198 -14.37 -7.98 -5.72
N ASP A 199 -13.33 -7.52 -6.40
CA ASP A 199 -13.47 -6.55 -7.50
C ASP A 199 -12.70 -7.02 -8.73
N ASP A 200 -13.22 -8.07 -9.34
CA ASP A 200 -13.44 -8.15 -10.80
C ASP A 200 -14.07 -9.53 -11.12
N ASP A 201 -15.40 -9.54 -11.27
CA ASP A 201 -16.22 -10.52 -12.02
C ASP A 201 -16.19 -12.04 -11.74
N ASP A 202 -15.46 -12.59 -10.76
CA ASP A 202 -15.27 -14.06 -10.68
C ASP A 202 -16.06 -14.85 -9.61
N ASP A 203 -16.55 -16.03 -10.03
CA ASP A 203 -17.18 -17.09 -9.23
C ASP A 203 -16.52 -17.24 -7.85
N PRO A 204 -17.27 -17.26 -6.72
CA PRO A 204 -16.72 -17.53 -5.39
C PRO A 204 -15.81 -18.77 -5.32
N ILE A 205 -16.01 -19.74 -6.21
CA ILE A 205 -15.13 -20.90 -6.37
C ILE A 205 -13.76 -20.51 -6.93
N ASN A 206 -13.68 -19.62 -7.92
CA ASN A 206 -12.41 -19.10 -8.45
C ASN A 206 -11.65 -18.34 -7.37
N ALA A 207 -12.33 -17.49 -6.59
CA ALA A 207 -11.73 -16.81 -5.44
C ALA A 207 -11.15 -17.81 -4.41
N LEU A 208 -11.87 -18.91 -4.15
CA LEU A 208 -11.39 -19.98 -3.26
C LEU A 208 -10.19 -20.74 -3.84
N ILE A 209 -10.18 -21.01 -5.16
CA ILE A 209 -9.04 -21.60 -5.85
C ILE A 209 -7.82 -20.69 -5.73
N THR A 210 -7.97 -19.39 -5.98
CA THR A 210 -6.89 -18.41 -5.83
C THR A 210 -6.40 -18.33 -4.39
N ALA A 211 -7.28 -18.39 -3.39
CA ALA A 211 -6.86 -18.44 -1.98
C ALA A 211 -6.11 -19.72 -1.58
N CYS A 212 -6.33 -20.83 -2.29
CA CYS A 212 -5.61 -22.07 -2.09
C CYS A 212 -4.26 -22.13 -2.82
N ASN A 213 -4.06 -21.27 -3.83
CA ASN A 213 -2.81 -21.16 -4.58
C ASN A 213 -1.97 -20.00 -4.00
N PRO A 214 -0.84 -20.26 -3.33
CA PRO A 214 -0.07 -19.20 -2.71
C PRO A 214 0.56 -18.29 -3.76
N THR A 215 0.54 -16.99 -3.49
CA THR A 215 1.33 -15.99 -4.20
C THR A 215 2.62 -15.69 -3.44
N CYS A 216 3.61 -15.11 -4.11
CA CYS A 216 4.85 -14.69 -3.48
C CYS A 216 4.60 -13.48 -2.58
N ILE A 217 5.02 -13.52 -1.32
CA ILE A 217 4.89 -12.39 -0.37
C ILE A 217 5.64 -11.13 -0.83
N ASN A 218 6.62 -11.28 -1.74
CA ASN A 218 7.48 -10.18 -2.17
C ASN A 218 7.00 -9.49 -3.45
N CYS A 219 6.40 -10.21 -4.39
CA CYS A 219 5.96 -9.66 -5.69
C CYS A 219 4.53 -10.01 -6.09
N GLU A 220 3.80 -10.75 -5.25
CA GLU A 220 2.40 -11.17 -5.41
C GLU A 220 2.10 -12.04 -6.63
N GLU A 221 3.13 -12.48 -7.37
CA GLU A 221 2.98 -13.43 -8.46
C GLU A 221 2.89 -14.87 -7.94
N VAL A 222 2.19 -15.72 -8.70
CA VAL A 222 2.18 -17.17 -8.48
C VAL A 222 3.56 -17.77 -8.75
N GLU A 223 3.84 -18.94 -8.20
CA GLU A 223 5.17 -19.58 -8.28
C GLU A 223 5.73 -19.67 -9.71
N GLU A 224 4.88 -19.97 -10.69
CA GLU A 224 5.28 -20.13 -12.10
C GLU A 224 5.72 -18.82 -12.76
N ASP A 225 5.11 -17.70 -12.35
CA ASP A 225 5.39 -16.36 -12.92
C ASP A 225 6.38 -15.56 -12.06
N CYS A 226 6.62 -15.99 -10.82
CA CYS A 226 7.44 -15.29 -9.85
C CYS A 226 8.90 -15.24 -10.27
N GLN A 227 9.44 -14.03 -10.37
CA GLN A 227 10.85 -13.80 -10.71
C GLN A 227 11.71 -13.39 -9.51
N CYS A 228 11.25 -13.59 -8.27
CA CYS A 228 12.02 -13.25 -7.08
C CYS A 228 13.38 -13.97 -7.01
N ALA A 229 13.51 -15.14 -7.63
CA ALA A 229 14.78 -15.85 -7.76
C ALA A 229 15.83 -15.12 -8.62
N GLU A 230 15.41 -14.18 -9.47
CA GLU A 230 16.29 -13.32 -10.26
C GLU A 230 16.67 -12.01 -9.54
N TYR A 231 16.01 -11.74 -8.41
CA TYR A 231 16.15 -10.49 -7.66
C TYR A 231 17.23 -10.60 -6.58
N ILE A 232 17.76 -9.45 -6.20
CA ILE A 232 18.71 -9.29 -5.11
C ILE A 232 18.07 -8.39 -4.06
N PHE A 233 18.04 -8.87 -2.83
CA PHE A 233 17.57 -8.12 -1.67
C PHE A 233 18.68 -8.11 -0.62
N ALA A 234 19.22 -6.92 -0.32
CA ALA A 234 20.32 -6.75 0.63
C ALA A 234 21.56 -7.64 0.35
N GLY A 235 21.87 -7.85 -0.93
CA GLY A 235 22.98 -8.70 -1.38
C GLY A 235 22.67 -10.20 -1.43
N GLU A 236 21.49 -10.62 -1.00
CA GLU A 236 21.04 -12.00 -1.05
C GLU A 236 20.08 -12.23 -2.21
N THR A 237 20.24 -13.36 -2.90
CA THR A 237 19.31 -13.76 -3.96
C THR A 237 17.94 -14.03 -3.35
N GLY A 238 16.90 -13.46 -3.94
CA GLY A 238 15.51 -13.70 -3.56
C GLY A 238 15.09 -15.14 -3.86
N GLU A 239 13.91 -15.51 -3.38
CA GLU A 239 13.26 -16.77 -3.71
C GLU A 239 11.74 -16.59 -3.68
N PHE A 240 11.02 -17.58 -4.20
CA PHE A 240 9.58 -17.63 -4.02
C PHE A 240 9.26 -17.91 -2.55
N GLU A 241 8.58 -16.97 -1.90
CA GLU A 241 8.17 -17.09 -0.50
C GLU A 241 6.64 -17.10 -0.45
N ALA A 242 6.06 -18.29 -0.26
CA ALA A 242 4.62 -18.50 -0.32
C ALA A 242 3.86 -17.74 0.78
N ARG A 243 2.92 -16.88 0.38
CA ARG A 243 1.87 -16.31 1.23
C ARG A 243 0.62 -17.18 1.12
N PHE A 244 0.28 -17.85 2.21
CA PHE A 244 -0.98 -18.58 2.32
C PHE A 244 -2.09 -17.66 2.82
N ALA A 245 -3.31 -17.89 2.35
CA ALA A 245 -4.49 -17.25 2.90
C ALA A 245 -4.63 -17.57 4.40
N THR A 246 -4.98 -16.57 5.18
CA THR A 246 -5.31 -16.69 6.59
C THR A 246 -6.61 -17.48 6.78
N ILE A 247 -6.80 -18.03 7.97
CA ILE A 247 -8.04 -18.72 8.32
C ILE A 247 -9.25 -17.77 8.20
N ALA A 248 -9.08 -16.48 8.48
CA ALA A 248 -10.16 -15.50 8.34
C ALA A 248 -10.57 -15.27 6.87
N GLU A 249 -9.59 -15.14 5.96
CA GLU A 249 -9.83 -15.04 4.51
C GLU A 249 -10.53 -16.30 3.99
N LEU A 250 -10.01 -17.49 4.33
CA LEU A 250 -10.60 -18.76 3.91
C LEU A 250 -12.02 -18.96 4.43
N ASP A 251 -12.29 -18.59 5.68
CA ASP A 251 -13.62 -18.71 6.28
C ASP A 251 -14.66 -17.85 5.58
N THR A 252 -14.28 -16.63 5.21
CA THR A 252 -15.13 -15.74 4.43
C THR A 252 -15.46 -16.37 3.09
N LEU A 253 -14.47 -16.89 2.36
CA LEU A 253 -14.65 -17.56 1.08
C LEU A 253 -15.51 -18.82 1.18
N PHE A 254 -15.26 -19.68 2.18
CA PHE A 254 -16.06 -20.88 2.41
C PHE A 254 -17.53 -20.56 2.72
N SER A 255 -17.79 -19.49 3.48
CA SER A 255 -19.15 -19.03 3.77
C SER A 255 -19.89 -18.54 2.52
N THR A 256 -19.17 -17.91 1.59
CA THR A 256 -19.71 -17.41 0.32
C THR A 256 -19.97 -18.55 -0.68
N VAL A 257 -19.08 -19.54 -0.75
CA VAL A 257 -19.20 -20.70 -1.65
C VAL A 257 -20.27 -21.69 -1.16
N SER A 258 -20.43 -21.85 0.16
CA SER A 258 -21.33 -22.86 0.73
C SER A 258 -22.14 -22.34 1.91
N GLY A 259 -23.46 -22.19 1.72
CA GLY A 259 -24.40 -21.86 2.80
C GLY A 259 -24.53 -22.93 3.89
N ALA A 260 -23.90 -24.09 3.73
CA ALA A 260 -23.80 -25.13 4.75
C ALA A 260 -22.57 -24.96 5.66
N TYR A 261 -21.64 -24.07 5.31
CA TYR A 261 -20.46 -23.78 6.11
C TYR A 261 -20.87 -23.16 7.45
N ARG A 262 -20.35 -23.74 8.53
CA ARG A 262 -20.62 -23.39 9.93
C ARG A 262 -19.32 -23.55 10.71
N ARG A 263 -18.60 -22.45 10.95
CA ARG A 263 -17.32 -22.46 11.67
C ARG A 263 -17.45 -23.08 13.07
N ASP A 264 -18.60 -22.87 13.70
CA ASP A 264 -19.00 -23.39 15.01
C ASP A 264 -19.20 -24.92 15.06
N LYS A 265 -19.27 -25.61 13.91
CA LYS A 265 -19.39 -27.07 13.82
C LYS A 265 -18.09 -27.79 13.48
N LEU A 266 -17.00 -27.06 13.29
CA LEU A 266 -15.67 -27.60 12.96
C LEU A 266 -14.74 -27.69 14.18
N ILE A 267 -15.23 -27.30 15.38
CA ILE A 267 -14.53 -27.38 16.67
C ILE A 267 -14.87 -28.68 17.39
#